data_AF-A0A2X2UWF4-F1
#
_entry.id   AF-A0A2X2UWF4-F1
#
_cell.length_a   1.000
_cell.length_b   1.000
_cell.length_c   1.000
_cell.angle_alpha   90.00
_cell.angle_beta   90.00
_cell.angle_gamma   90.00
#
_symmetry.space_group_name_H-M   'P 1'
#
loop_
_entity.id
_entity.type
_entity.pdbx_description
1 polymer ?
#
loop_
_entity_poly.entity_id
_entity_poly.type
_entity_poly.pdbx_seq_one_letter_code
_entity_poly.pdbx_strand_id
1 'polypeptide(L)'
;MYNHKRGGRALREGWKPDPESGLYAGDNYNCATYMLTAKQSEQKCCSHYISTKAVRALLLDTIRTVSTYAISDEKGFMEKIRAASQLRQENAAKELKRKLNRDRKRSSELDGLIQKLYESFATGSLTEKRFKLLSDGYEREQEELDAAIEREQAALDAFAADTDRAGQFLDLVKRYADFSVLTTPMILEFVDKIVVHAPDRFNGERMQEVDIYLKFIGKFDVPLPEPTPEELEEQERRRKIREKQREYSRRSREKKKRAAEAQG
;
A
#
# COMPACT_ATOMS: atom_id res chain seq x y z
N MET A 1 6.11 -0.21 -7.91
CA MET A 1 6.85 0.85 -8.62
C MET A 1 8.17 0.30 -9.13
N TYR A 2 8.70 0.84 -10.24
CA TYR A 2 10.04 0.54 -10.72
C TYR A 2 11.05 1.43 -10.00
N ASN A 3 12.14 0.85 -9.50
CA ASN A 3 13.21 1.57 -8.82
C ASN A 3 14.32 1.93 -9.80
N HIS A 4 14.48 3.23 -10.06
CA HIS A 4 15.56 3.75 -10.89
C HIS A 4 16.78 4.07 -10.02
N LYS A 5 17.58 3.04 -9.74
CA LYS A 5 18.88 3.20 -9.06
C LYS A 5 19.90 3.74 -10.06
N ARG A 6 20.52 4.89 -9.75
CA ARG A 6 21.57 5.47 -10.60
C ARG A 6 22.96 4.90 -10.37
N GLY A 7 23.13 3.89 -9.53
CA GLY A 7 24.43 3.33 -9.14
C GLY A 7 25.41 3.08 -10.30
N GLY A 8 24.97 2.44 -11.39
CA GLY A 8 25.84 2.18 -12.56
C GLY A 8 26.22 3.43 -13.37
N ARG A 9 25.42 4.50 -13.32
CA ARG A 9 25.77 5.81 -13.89
C ARG A 9 26.65 6.60 -12.92
N ALA A 10 26.32 6.57 -11.64
CA ALA A 10 27.06 7.23 -10.58
C ALA A 10 28.51 6.74 -10.50
N LEU A 11 28.74 5.43 -10.62
CA LEU A 11 30.08 4.84 -10.70
C LEU A 11 30.89 5.36 -11.90
N ARG A 12 30.25 5.54 -13.07
CA ARG A 12 30.90 6.07 -14.28
C ARG A 12 31.21 7.57 -14.19
N GLU A 13 30.35 8.33 -13.52
CA GLU A 13 30.45 9.80 -13.39
C GLU A 13 31.15 10.23 -12.08
N GLY A 14 31.67 9.28 -11.29
CA GLY A 14 32.40 9.54 -10.04
C GLY A 14 31.54 10.10 -8.91
N TRP A 15 30.22 9.96 -8.99
CA TRP A 15 29.32 10.45 -7.95
C TRP A 15 29.41 9.59 -6.71
N LYS A 16 29.49 10.23 -5.55
CA LYS A 16 29.47 9.54 -4.26
C LYS A 16 28.03 9.45 -3.74
N PRO A 17 27.63 8.33 -3.11
CA PRO A 17 26.38 8.26 -2.39
C PRO A 17 26.43 9.22 -1.19
N ASP A 18 25.26 9.62 -0.73
CA ASP A 18 25.10 10.37 0.51
C ASP A 18 25.68 9.57 1.70
N PRO A 19 26.56 10.17 2.53
CA PRO A 19 27.26 9.45 3.58
C PRO A 19 26.35 8.85 4.66
N GLU A 20 25.22 9.51 4.95
CA GLU A 20 24.29 9.09 6.01
C GLU A 20 23.27 8.06 5.50
N SER A 21 22.68 8.30 4.33
CA SER A 21 21.62 7.45 3.79
C SER A 21 22.11 6.35 2.84
N GLY A 22 23.34 6.45 2.33
CA GLY A 22 23.89 5.54 1.33
C GLY A 22 23.22 5.63 -0.05
N LEU A 23 22.40 6.66 -0.27
CA LEU A 23 21.61 6.84 -1.49
C LEU A 23 22.25 7.82 -2.48
N TYR A 24 21.99 7.63 -3.76
CA TYR A 24 22.36 8.62 -4.76
C TYR A 24 21.25 9.67 -4.91
N ALA A 25 21.64 10.94 -5.13
CA ALA A 25 20.69 12.04 -5.31
C ALA A 25 19.69 11.83 -6.46
N GLY A 26 20.05 10.98 -7.44
CA GLY A 26 19.19 10.65 -8.57
C GLY A 26 18.28 9.43 -8.38
N ASP A 27 18.34 8.75 -7.22
CA ASP A 27 17.53 7.55 -6.97
C ASP A 27 16.06 7.92 -6.78
N ASN A 28 15.20 7.21 -7.50
CA ASN A 28 13.77 7.49 -7.54
C ASN A 28 12.95 6.24 -7.87
N TYR A 29 11.66 6.34 -7.56
CA TYR A 29 10.64 5.38 -7.96
C TYR A 29 9.72 6.01 -8.99
N ASN A 30 9.30 5.22 -9.97
CA ASN A 30 8.23 5.60 -10.90
C ASN A 30 7.23 4.45 -11.08
N CYS A 31 6.03 4.75 -11.55
CA CYS A 31 5.05 3.71 -11.89
C CYS A 31 5.62 2.80 -12.99
N ALA A 32 5.63 1.49 -12.71
CA ALA A 32 6.11 0.49 -13.67
C ALA A 32 5.22 0.46 -14.92
N THR A 33 3.90 0.51 -14.73
CA THR A 33 2.93 0.57 -15.83
C THR A 33 3.20 1.76 -16.74
N TYR A 34 3.39 2.95 -16.19
CA TYR A 34 3.74 4.15 -16.97
C TYR A 34 5.04 3.94 -17.76
N MET A 35 6.10 3.43 -17.12
CA MET A 35 7.39 3.23 -17.79
C MET A 35 7.31 2.19 -18.91
N LEU A 36 6.54 1.12 -18.73
CA LEU A 36 6.36 0.05 -19.72
C LEU A 36 5.47 0.48 -20.89
N THR A 37 4.46 1.32 -20.64
CA THR A 37 3.57 1.82 -21.70
C THR A 37 4.06 3.11 -22.35
N ALA A 38 5.11 3.76 -21.84
CA ALA A 38 5.60 5.08 -22.31
C ALA A 38 5.88 5.17 -23.82
N LYS A 39 6.20 4.04 -24.47
CA LYS A 39 6.45 3.96 -25.92
C LYS A 39 5.28 3.36 -26.72
N GLN A 40 4.22 2.94 -26.04
CA GLN A 40 3.01 2.38 -26.67
C GLN A 40 2.07 3.51 -27.08
N SER A 41 1.19 3.21 -28.03
CA SER A 41 0.16 4.15 -28.52
C SER A 41 -0.82 4.56 -27.43
N GLU A 42 -1.13 3.66 -26.50
CA GLU A 42 -2.03 3.91 -25.37
C GLU A 42 -1.24 3.97 -24.06
N GLN A 43 -1.32 5.12 -23.38
CA GLN A 43 -0.75 5.29 -22.03
C GLN A 43 -1.75 4.82 -20.98
N LYS A 44 -1.46 3.72 -20.30
CA LYS A 44 -2.35 3.14 -19.27
C LYS A 44 -2.22 3.79 -17.91
N CYS A 45 -1.25 4.69 -17.73
CA CYS A 45 -0.95 5.30 -16.44
C CYS A 45 -0.22 6.64 -16.61
N CYS A 46 -0.12 7.42 -15.54
CA CYS A 46 0.70 8.65 -15.50
C CYS A 46 2.02 8.43 -14.74
N SER A 47 2.92 9.41 -14.84
CA SER A 47 4.23 9.40 -14.16
C SER A 47 4.06 9.62 -12.65
N HIS A 48 3.79 8.53 -11.92
CA HIS A 48 3.81 8.49 -10.46
C HIS A 48 5.26 8.49 -9.96
N TYR A 49 5.96 9.59 -10.23
CA TYR A 49 7.34 9.78 -9.84
C TYR A 49 7.44 10.20 -8.37
N ILE A 50 8.35 9.60 -7.62
CA ILE A 50 8.72 10.05 -6.28
C ILE A 50 10.21 9.76 -6.03
N SER A 51 10.95 10.70 -5.44
CA SER A 51 12.36 10.48 -5.14
C SER A 51 12.53 9.55 -3.95
N THR A 52 13.60 8.74 -3.93
CA THR A 52 13.86 7.83 -2.81
C THR A 52 14.11 8.61 -1.52
N LYS A 53 14.73 9.79 -1.62
CA LYS A 53 14.90 10.72 -0.49
C LYS A 53 13.56 11.18 0.09
N ALA A 54 12.60 11.55 -0.76
CA ALA A 54 11.27 11.99 -0.29
C ALA A 54 10.52 10.85 0.41
N VAL A 55 10.51 9.64 -0.18
CA VAL A 55 9.86 8.47 0.47
C VAL A 55 10.47 8.20 1.83
N ARG A 56 11.80 8.19 1.97
CA ARG A 56 12.45 7.90 3.25
C ARG A 56 12.22 9.00 4.29
N ALA A 57 12.18 10.26 3.87
CA ALA A 57 11.86 11.36 4.78
C ALA A 57 10.42 11.25 5.31
N LEU A 58 9.45 10.97 4.43
CA LEU A 58 8.05 10.76 4.83
C LEU A 58 7.88 9.56 5.77
N LEU A 59 8.58 8.46 5.47
CA LEU A 59 8.58 7.29 6.35
C LEU A 59 9.16 7.60 7.73
N LEU A 60 10.27 8.33 7.77
CA LEU A 60 10.94 8.69 9.02
C LEU A 60 10.02 9.54 9.89
N ASP A 61 9.43 10.56 9.29
CA ASP A 61 8.50 11.47 9.94
C ASP A 61 7.25 10.75 10.45
N THR A 62 6.66 9.89 9.62
CA THR A 62 5.49 9.09 10.00
C THR A 62 5.81 8.15 11.16
N ILE A 63 6.90 7.37 11.07
CA ILE A 63 7.27 6.41 12.13
C ILE A 63 7.59 7.15 13.42
N ARG A 64 8.33 8.27 13.37
CA ARG A 64 8.61 9.10 14.55
C ARG A 64 7.35 9.62 15.19
N THR A 65 6.47 10.24 14.39
CA THR A 65 5.23 10.85 14.89
C THR A 65 4.33 9.81 15.54
N VAL A 66 4.12 8.67 14.88
CA VAL A 66 3.33 7.56 15.41
C VAL A 66 3.98 6.98 16.67
N SER A 67 5.30 6.80 16.68
CA SER A 67 6.03 6.25 17.83
C SER A 67 5.96 7.17 19.05
N THR A 68 6.17 8.48 18.85
CA THR A 68 6.03 9.47 19.91
C THR A 68 4.62 9.47 20.48
N TYR A 69 3.59 9.39 19.62
CA TYR A 69 2.21 9.29 20.07
C TYR A 69 1.93 7.99 20.83
N ALA A 70 2.44 6.86 20.35
CA ALA A 70 2.28 5.56 20.99
C ALA A 70 2.95 5.48 22.37
N ILE A 71 4.09 6.18 22.55
CA ILE A 71 4.81 6.25 23.83
C ILE A 71 4.12 7.24 24.79
N SER A 72 3.65 8.39 24.31
CA SER A 72 3.06 9.43 25.16
C SER A 72 1.64 9.08 25.64
N ASP A 73 0.86 8.36 24.83
CA ASP A 73 -0.52 7.98 25.10
C ASP A 73 -0.79 6.52 24.68
N GLU A 74 -0.19 5.56 25.40
CA GLU A 74 -0.31 4.13 25.09
C GLU A 74 -1.78 3.66 25.11
N LYS A 75 -2.59 4.18 26.04
CA LYS A 75 -4.01 3.81 26.17
C LYS A 75 -4.85 4.35 25.01
N GLY A 76 -4.78 5.64 24.71
CA GLY A 76 -5.52 6.23 23.60
C GLY A 76 -5.04 5.72 22.24
N PHE A 77 -3.75 5.38 22.12
CA PHE A 77 -3.22 4.68 20.96
C PHE A 77 -3.86 3.30 20.77
N MET A 78 -3.91 2.47 21.82
CA MET A 78 -4.57 1.16 21.76
C MET A 78 -6.05 1.28 21.41
N GLU A 79 -6.77 2.23 21.98
CA GLU A 79 -8.20 2.47 21.68
C GLU A 79 -8.41 2.86 20.21
N LYS A 80 -7.61 3.79 19.67
CA LYS A 80 -7.68 4.18 18.25
C LYS A 80 -7.40 3.01 17.32
N ILE A 81 -6.41 2.18 17.63
CA ILE A 81 -6.12 0.99 16.82
C ILE A 81 -7.27 0.01 16.89
N ARG A 82 -7.83 -0.25 18.08
CA ARG A 82 -8.99 -1.13 18.23
C ARG A 82 -10.18 -0.63 17.44
N ALA A 83 -10.49 0.66 17.49
CA ALA A 83 -11.58 1.26 16.73
C ALA A 83 -11.34 1.16 15.20
N ALA A 84 -10.13 1.47 14.73
CA ALA A 84 -9.76 1.36 13.32
C ALA A 84 -9.74 -0.11 12.84
N SER A 85 -9.32 -1.03 13.71
CA SER A 85 -9.32 -2.47 13.44
C SER A 85 -10.74 -3.01 13.35
N GLN A 86 -11.62 -2.69 14.31
CA GLN A 86 -13.04 -3.05 14.27
C GLN A 86 -13.68 -2.58 12.97
N LEU A 87 -13.48 -1.33 12.56
CA LEU A 87 -14.07 -0.81 11.32
C LEU A 87 -13.59 -1.57 10.06
N ARG A 88 -12.29 -1.89 9.97
CA ARG A 88 -11.73 -2.65 8.83
C ARG A 88 -12.14 -4.12 8.85
N GLN A 89 -12.10 -4.74 10.03
CA GLN A 89 -12.43 -6.13 10.24
C GLN A 89 -13.92 -6.37 10.03
N GLU A 90 -14.80 -5.48 10.48
CA GLU A 90 -16.24 -5.68 10.34
C GLU A 90 -16.66 -5.83 8.88
N ASN A 91 -16.19 -4.98 7.98
CA ASN A 91 -16.61 -5.05 6.57
C ASN A 91 -16.01 -6.26 5.85
N ALA A 92 -14.71 -6.53 6.06
CA ALA A 92 -14.05 -7.68 5.44
C ALA A 92 -14.56 -9.01 6.02
N ALA A 93 -14.72 -9.11 7.34
CA ALA A 93 -15.23 -10.30 8.00
C ALA A 93 -16.71 -10.53 7.70
N LYS A 94 -17.53 -9.48 7.55
CA LYS A 94 -18.94 -9.63 7.12
C LYS A 94 -19.02 -10.26 5.73
N GLU A 95 -18.22 -9.78 4.77
CA GLU A 95 -18.20 -10.35 3.42
C GLU A 95 -17.62 -11.78 3.40
N LEU A 96 -16.55 -12.05 4.15
CA LEU A 96 -16.00 -13.39 4.25
C LEU A 96 -17.00 -14.36 4.90
N LYS A 97 -17.65 -13.95 5.98
CA LYS A 97 -18.68 -14.76 6.67
C LYS A 97 -19.90 -15.02 5.78
N ARG A 98 -20.31 -14.03 4.96
CA ARG A 98 -21.35 -14.21 3.95
C ARG A 98 -20.95 -15.24 2.90
N LYS A 99 -19.70 -15.20 2.42
CA LYS A 99 -19.18 -16.16 1.45
C LYS A 99 -19.13 -17.57 2.05
N LEU A 100 -18.54 -17.70 3.23
CA LEU A 100 -18.43 -18.96 3.95
C LEU A 100 -19.81 -19.60 4.19
N ASN A 101 -20.82 -18.80 4.56
CA ASN A 101 -22.19 -19.29 4.71
C ASN A 101 -22.82 -19.75 3.38
N ARG A 102 -22.51 -19.09 2.25
CA ARG A 102 -22.98 -19.53 0.93
C ARG A 102 -22.33 -20.85 0.53
N ASP A 103 -21.03 -20.96 0.74
CA ASP A 103 -20.26 -22.14 0.33
C ASP A 103 -20.64 -23.35 1.20
N ARG A 104 -20.80 -23.17 2.52
CA ARG A 104 -21.36 -24.21 3.42
C ARG A 104 -22.78 -24.63 3.02
N LYS A 105 -23.64 -23.68 2.64
CA LYS A 105 -24.99 -24.01 2.19
C LYS A 105 -24.95 -24.84 0.90
N ARG A 106 -24.09 -24.46 -0.05
CA ARG A 106 -23.92 -25.20 -1.30
C ARG A 106 -23.39 -26.62 -1.06
N SER A 107 -22.41 -26.78 -0.18
CA SER A 107 -21.87 -28.09 0.21
C SER A 107 -22.99 -28.99 0.79
N SER A 108 -23.81 -28.46 1.70
CA SER A 108 -24.97 -29.20 2.24
C SER A 108 -26.06 -29.52 1.19
N GLU A 109 -26.26 -28.65 0.20
CA GLU A 109 -27.16 -28.93 -0.92
C GLU A 109 -26.63 -30.07 -1.81
N LEU A 110 -25.30 -30.14 -2.02
CA LEU A 110 -24.65 -31.22 -2.76
C LEU A 110 -24.82 -32.56 -2.05
N ASP A 111 -24.68 -32.62 -0.72
CA ASP A 111 -24.93 -33.85 0.05
C ASP A 111 -26.32 -34.43 -0.22
N GLY A 112 -27.34 -33.56 -0.22
CA GLY A 112 -28.72 -33.95 -0.51
C GLY A 112 -28.93 -34.37 -1.97
N LEU A 113 -28.21 -33.78 -2.93
CA LEU A 113 -28.26 -34.18 -4.34
C LEU A 113 -27.58 -35.52 -4.57
N ILE A 114 -26.42 -35.76 -3.93
CA ILE A 114 -25.69 -37.03 -3.98
C ILE A 114 -26.56 -38.15 -3.39
N GLN A 115 -27.20 -37.92 -2.25
CA GLN A 115 -28.12 -38.90 -1.67
C GLN A 115 -29.25 -39.30 -2.65
N LYS A 116 -29.92 -38.33 -3.26
CA LYS A 116 -30.97 -38.59 -4.26
C LYS A 116 -30.45 -39.28 -5.52
N LEU A 117 -29.21 -38.97 -5.93
CA LEU A 117 -28.55 -39.61 -7.06
C LEU A 117 -28.34 -41.11 -6.79
N TYR A 118 -27.88 -41.46 -5.58
CA TYR A 118 -27.76 -42.85 -5.13
C TYR A 118 -29.10 -43.57 -5.08
N GLU A 119 -30.15 -42.94 -4.52
CA GLU A 119 -31.51 -43.51 -4.48
C GLU A 119 -32.05 -43.78 -5.90
N SER A 120 -31.82 -42.86 -6.84
CA SER A 120 -32.25 -42.99 -8.24
C SER A 120 -31.49 -44.08 -9.00
N PHE A 121 -30.22 -44.31 -8.66
CA PHE A 121 -29.44 -45.41 -9.19
C PHE A 121 -29.89 -46.77 -8.62
N ALA A 122 -30.13 -46.85 -7.30
CA ALA A 122 -30.59 -48.06 -6.64
C ALA A 122 -31.99 -48.52 -7.12
N THR A 123 -32.87 -47.59 -7.49
CA THR A 123 -34.20 -47.88 -8.06
C THR A 123 -34.17 -48.27 -9.53
N GLY A 124 -33.00 -48.24 -10.19
CA GLY A 124 -32.84 -48.57 -11.61
C GLY A 124 -33.30 -47.46 -12.57
N SER A 125 -33.67 -46.29 -12.04
CA SER A 125 -34.12 -45.14 -12.85
C SER A 125 -32.97 -44.43 -13.58
N LEU A 126 -31.72 -44.75 -13.25
CA LEU A 126 -30.51 -44.14 -13.79
C LEU A 126 -29.50 -45.19 -14.26
N THR A 127 -28.87 -44.95 -15.42
CA THR A 127 -27.82 -45.83 -15.94
C THR A 127 -26.48 -45.59 -15.24
N GLU A 128 -25.67 -46.63 -15.08
CA GLU A 128 -24.35 -46.56 -14.42
C GLU A 128 -23.44 -45.49 -15.05
N LYS A 129 -23.44 -45.37 -16.38
CA LYS A 129 -22.67 -44.35 -17.10
C LYS A 129 -23.07 -42.92 -16.69
N ARG A 130 -24.36 -42.67 -16.49
CA ARG A 130 -24.86 -41.34 -16.07
C ARG A 130 -24.64 -41.10 -14.58
N PHE A 131 -24.75 -42.14 -13.76
CA PHE A 131 -24.43 -42.08 -12.34
C PHE A 131 -22.98 -41.62 -12.13
N LYS A 132 -22.00 -42.33 -12.72
CA LYS A 132 -20.58 -42.00 -12.60
C LYS A 132 -20.27 -40.57 -13.04
N LEU A 133 -20.81 -40.16 -14.20
CA LEU A 133 -20.58 -38.80 -14.71
C LEU A 133 -21.09 -37.71 -13.75
N LEU A 134 -22.25 -37.91 -13.13
CA LEU A 134 -22.85 -36.94 -12.22
C LEU A 134 -22.19 -36.98 -10.84
N SER A 135 -21.85 -38.15 -10.31
CA SER A 135 -21.13 -38.30 -9.03
C SER A 135 -19.76 -37.63 -9.11
N ASP A 136 -18.99 -37.89 -10.17
CA ASP A 136 -17.66 -37.29 -10.37
C ASP A 136 -17.71 -35.75 -10.49
N GLY A 137 -18.85 -35.22 -10.95
CA GLY A 137 -19.08 -33.78 -11.02
C GLY A 137 -19.37 -33.16 -9.66
N TYR A 138 -20.24 -33.79 -8.87
CA TYR A 138 -20.60 -33.32 -7.54
C TYR A 138 -19.47 -33.47 -6.53
N GLU A 139 -18.73 -34.59 -6.56
CA GLU A 139 -17.58 -34.82 -5.69
C GLU A 139 -16.48 -33.77 -5.91
N ARG A 140 -16.21 -33.42 -7.18
CA ARG A 140 -15.24 -32.36 -7.50
C ARG A 140 -15.68 -30.99 -7.01
N GLU A 141 -16.96 -30.64 -7.21
CA GLU A 141 -17.50 -29.37 -6.69
C GLU A 141 -17.43 -29.33 -5.15
N GLN A 142 -17.66 -30.46 -4.49
CA GLN A 142 -17.57 -30.59 -3.03
C GLN A 142 -16.13 -30.41 -2.53
N GLU A 143 -15.14 -31.06 -3.16
CA GLU A 143 -13.72 -30.87 -2.84
C GLU A 143 -13.28 -29.41 -3.01
N GLU A 144 -13.72 -28.75 -4.08
CA GLU A 144 -13.42 -27.33 -4.32
C GLU A 144 -14.06 -26.42 -3.25
N LEU A 145 -15.30 -26.72 -2.83
CA LEU A 145 -16.00 -25.98 -1.78
C LEU A 145 -15.38 -26.20 -0.41
N ASP A 146 -15.00 -27.42 -0.05
CA ASP A 146 -14.40 -27.73 1.24
C ASP A 146 -13.02 -27.03 1.36
N ALA A 147 -12.20 -27.10 0.31
CA ALA A 147 -10.95 -26.34 0.25
C ALA A 147 -11.15 -24.82 0.27
N ALA A 148 -12.28 -24.30 -0.23
CA ALA A 148 -12.63 -22.88 -0.11
C ALA A 148 -13.06 -22.53 1.32
N ILE A 149 -13.91 -23.35 1.94
CA ILE A 149 -14.40 -23.18 3.31
C ILE A 149 -13.24 -23.20 4.30
N GLU A 150 -12.30 -24.13 4.18
CA GLU A 150 -11.12 -24.19 5.05
C GLU A 150 -10.26 -22.92 4.94
N ARG A 151 -10.00 -22.46 3.71
CA ARG A 151 -9.23 -21.23 3.49
C ARG A 151 -9.94 -20.00 4.04
N GLU A 152 -11.26 -19.91 3.87
CA GLU A 152 -12.05 -18.78 4.38
C GLU A 152 -12.16 -18.79 5.90
N GLN A 153 -12.33 -19.97 6.49
CA GLN A 153 -12.35 -20.13 7.95
C GLN A 153 -10.99 -19.73 8.54
N ALA A 154 -9.89 -20.21 7.96
CA ALA A 154 -8.54 -19.84 8.40
C ALA A 154 -8.29 -18.33 8.27
N ALA A 155 -8.78 -17.70 7.21
CA ALA A 155 -8.70 -16.25 7.04
C ALA A 155 -9.53 -15.50 8.11
N LEU A 156 -10.75 -15.96 8.43
CA LEU A 156 -11.57 -15.41 9.54
C LEU A 156 -10.87 -15.55 10.90
N ASP A 157 -10.25 -16.68 11.16
CA ASP A 157 -9.56 -16.94 12.43
C ASP A 157 -8.30 -16.08 12.55
N ALA A 158 -7.56 -15.88 11.44
CA ALA A 158 -6.47 -14.92 11.36
C ALA A 158 -6.93 -13.47 11.66
N PHE A 159 -8.12 -13.09 11.20
CA PHE A 159 -8.69 -11.78 11.53
C PHE A 159 -9.06 -11.64 13.02
N ALA A 160 -9.39 -12.72 13.73
CA ALA A 160 -9.65 -12.68 15.17
C ALA A 160 -8.34 -12.54 15.98
N ALA A 161 -7.26 -13.20 15.54
CA ALA A 161 -5.93 -13.11 16.14
C ALA A 161 -5.27 -11.73 15.99
N ASP A 162 -5.72 -10.91 15.02
CA ASP A 162 -5.24 -9.55 14.78
C ASP A 162 -5.52 -8.54 15.90
N THR A 163 -6.29 -8.93 16.93
CA THR A 163 -6.65 -8.06 18.05
C THR A 163 -5.46 -7.68 18.95
N ASP A 164 -4.32 -8.36 18.84
CA ASP A 164 -3.10 -8.08 19.62
C ASP A 164 -2.03 -7.25 18.84
N ARG A 165 -2.36 -6.75 17.65
CA ARG A 165 -1.42 -5.98 16.81
C ARG A 165 -0.91 -4.70 17.47
N ALA A 166 -1.72 -4.05 18.32
CA ALA A 166 -1.31 -2.83 19.00
C ALA A 166 -0.16 -3.07 19.98
N GLY A 167 -0.19 -4.20 20.71
CA GLY A 167 0.89 -4.61 21.61
C GLY A 167 2.18 -4.88 20.84
N GLN A 168 2.08 -5.63 19.74
CA GLN A 168 3.22 -5.92 18.88
C GLN A 168 3.87 -4.65 18.30
N PHE A 169 3.06 -3.65 17.94
CA PHE A 169 3.58 -2.35 17.50
C PHE A 169 4.31 -1.62 18.62
N LEU A 170 3.74 -1.59 19.83
CA LEU A 170 4.35 -0.96 21.00
C LEU A 170 5.68 -1.62 21.36
N ASP A 171 5.75 -2.94 21.32
CA ASP A 171 7.00 -3.68 21.55
C ASP A 171 8.06 -3.36 20.49
N LEU A 172 7.62 -3.14 19.24
CA LEU A 172 8.51 -2.75 18.16
C LEU A 172 9.02 -1.31 18.35
N VAL A 173 8.14 -0.38 18.73
CA VAL A 173 8.52 1.01 19.06
C VAL A 173 9.49 1.06 20.24
N LYS A 174 9.22 0.30 21.31
CA LYS A 174 10.09 0.22 22.50
C LYS A 174 11.48 -0.33 22.15
N ARG A 175 11.59 -1.25 21.19
CA ARG A 175 12.88 -1.78 20.70
C ARG A 175 13.72 -0.74 19.94
N TYR A 176 13.08 0.18 19.23
CA TYR A 176 13.74 1.20 18.42
C TYR A 176 13.48 2.60 19.01
N ALA A 177 13.94 2.86 20.24
CA ALA A 177 13.64 4.11 20.95
C ALA A 177 14.26 5.37 20.33
N ASP A 178 15.26 5.25 19.44
CA ASP A 178 15.84 6.37 18.72
C ASP A 178 15.81 6.14 17.20
N PHE A 179 14.87 6.81 16.53
CA PHE A 179 14.68 6.73 15.08
C PHE A 179 15.53 7.78 14.34
N SER A 180 16.80 7.97 14.69
CA SER A 180 17.66 8.95 14.02
C SER A 180 17.85 8.61 12.52
N VAL A 181 18.06 7.34 12.18
CA VAL A 181 18.26 6.87 10.79
C VAL A 181 17.40 5.62 10.50
N LEU A 182 16.60 5.67 9.43
CA LEU A 182 15.82 4.51 8.96
C LEU A 182 16.70 3.54 8.17
N THR A 183 17.00 2.40 8.78
CA THR A 183 17.61 1.27 8.09
C THR A 183 16.58 0.49 7.27
N THR A 184 17.03 -0.23 6.23
CA THR A 184 16.14 -1.05 5.39
C THR A 184 15.40 -2.14 6.19
N PRO A 185 16.05 -2.86 7.13
CA PRO A 185 15.34 -3.82 7.99
C PRO A 185 14.23 -3.16 8.81
N MET A 186 14.49 -2.00 9.42
CA MET A 186 13.46 -1.25 10.16
C MET A 186 12.27 -0.89 9.27
N ILE A 187 12.50 -0.42 8.04
CA ILE A 187 11.40 -0.13 7.10
C ILE A 187 10.56 -1.39 6.84
N LEU A 188 11.21 -2.53 6.61
CA LEU A 188 10.51 -3.80 6.38
C LEU A 188 9.76 -4.29 7.62
N GLU A 189 10.17 -3.93 8.83
CA GLU A 189 9.49 -4.29 10.06
C GLU A 189 8.28 -3.38 10.36
N PHE A 190 8.41 -2.08 10.12
CA PHE A 190 7.33 -1.11 10.42
C PHE A 190 6.29 -0.98 9.30
N VAL A 191 6.72 -1.05 8.04
CA VAL A 191 5.90 -0.65 6.88
C VAL A 191 5.36 -1.87 6.15
N ASP A 192 4.05 -1.87 5.90
CA ASP A 192 3.37 -2.87 5.06
C ASP A 192 3.45 -2.47 3.59
N LYS A 193 2.92 -1.29 3.28
CA LYS A 193 2.90 -0.75 1.91
C LYS A 193 2.88 0.77 1.91
N ILE A 194 3.30 1.33 0.77
CA ILE A 194 3.25 2.76 0.51
C ILE A 194 2.48 2.95 -0.79
N VAL A 195 1.40 3.72 -0.74
CA VAL A 195 0.58 4.06 -1.90
C VAL A 195 0.91 5.48 -2.30
N VAL A 196 1.39 5.65 -3.52
CA VAL A 196 1.75 6.96 -4.06
C VAL A 196 0.72 7.32 -5.12
N HIS A 197 -0.02 8.39 -4.88
CA HIS A 197 -1.08 8.83 -5.77
C HIS A 197 -0.55 9.66 -6.93
N ALA A 198 -1.41 9.90 -7.91
CA ALA A 198 -1.10 10.74 -9.06
C ALA A 198 -0.73 12.15 -8.58
N PRO A 199 0.30 12.78 -9.17
CA PRO A 199 0.65 14.14 -8.80
C PRO A 199 -0.41 15.12 -9.30
N ASP A 200 -0.80 16.04 -8.43
CA ASP A 200 -1.71 17.14 -8.73
C ASP A 200 -0.96 18.49 -8.76
N ARG A 201 -1.57 19.52 -9.34
CA ARG A 201 -1.04 20.88 -9.35
C ARG A 201 -2.00 21.82 -8.65
N PHE A 202 -1.62 22.26 -7.45
CA PHE A 202 -2.32 23.30 -6.71
C PHE A 202 -1.47 24.57 -6.67
N ASN A 203 -2.03 25.72 -7.07
CA ASN A 203 -1.32 27.01 -7.14
C ASN A 203 0.01 26.96 -7.92
N GLY A 204 0.06 26.13 -8.97
CA GLY A 204 1.25 25.91 -9.78
C GLY A 204 2.33 25.04 -9.12
N GLU A 205 2.18 24.63 -7.86
CA GLU A 205 3.08 23.67 -7.20
C GLU A 205 2.61 22.24 -7.41
N ARG A 206 3.57 21.32 -7.60
CA ARG A 206 3.27 19.90 -7.70
C ARG A 206 3.02 19.35 -6.29
N MET A 207 1.79 18.95 -6.01
CA MET A 207 1.41 18.21 -4.81
C MET A 207 1.26 16.73 -5.15
N GLN A 208 1.53 15.86 -4.19
CA GLN A 208 1.38 14.44 -4.39
C GLN A 208 1.06 13.79 -3.06
N GLU A 209 -0.09 13.12 -2.99
CA GLU A 209 -0.50 12.38 -1.80
C GLU A 209 0.26 11.05 -1.73
N VAL A 210 0.70 10.71 -0.52
CA VAL A 210 1.42 9.48 -0.21
C VAL A 210 0.82 8.88 1.05
N ASP A 211 0.17 7.73 0.91
CA ASP A 211 -0.33 6.97 2.05
C ASP A 211 0.69 5.94 2.49
N ILE A 212 1.00 5.94 3.78
CA ILE A 212 1.89 4.95 4.41
C ILE A 212 1.04 4.04 5.28
N TYR A 213 1.12 2.73 4.99
CA TYR A 213 0.45 1.69 5.76
C TYR A 213 1.49 0.97 6.61
N LEU A 214 1.28 0.97 7.91
CA LEU A 214 2.14 0.28 8.88
C LEU A 214 1.59 -1.14 9.14
N LYS A 215 2.47 -2.14 9.27
CA LYS A 215 2.08 -3.58 9.34
C LYS A 215 1.03 -3.89 10.40
N PHE A 216 1.16 -3.27 11.57
CA PHE A 216 0.32 -3.60 12.72
C PHE A 216 -0.94 -2.72 12.82
N ILE A 217 -0.90 -1.49 12.29
CA ILE A 217 -1.93 -0.48 12.55
C ILE A 217 -2.61 0.06 11.29
N GLY A 218 -2.09 -0.27 10.10
CA GLY A 218 -2.58 0.19 8.81
C GLY A 218 -2.23 1.66 8.54
N LYS A 219 -3.06 2.37 7.78
CA LYS A 219 -3.00 3.84 7.68
C LYS A 219 -3.42 4.41 9.03
N PHE A 220 -2.52 5.13 9.69
CA PHE A 220 -2.76 5.73 10.99
C PHE A 220 -2.59 7.24 10.85
N ASP A 221 -3.71 7.96 10.94
CA ASP A 221 -3.71 9.42 10.91
C ASP A 221 -3.42 9.91 12.34
N VAL A 222 -2.15 10.24 12.61
CA VAL A 222 -1.80 10.94 13.85
C VAL A 222 -2.31 12.37 13.72
N PRO A 223 -2.97 12.94 14.74
CA PRO A 223 -3.13 14.39 14.79
C PRO A 223 -1.74 15.02 14.81
N LEU A 224 -1.32 15.55 13.66
CA LEU A 224 -0.06 16.25 13.54
C LEU A 224 -0.14 17.49 14.45
N PRO A 225 0.87 17.75 15.30
CA PRO A 225 0.93 19.01 16.01
C PRO A 225 0.88 20.14 14.99
N GLU A 226 0.11 21.19 15.29
CA GLU A 226 0.06 22.35 14.41
C GLU A 226 1.48 22.90 14.23
N PRO A 227 1.92 23.16 12.99
CA PRO A 227 3.26 23.66 12.73
C PRO A 227 3.47 24.95 13.50
N THR A 228 4.64 25.09 14.12
CA THR A 228 4.96 26.28 14.88
C THR A 228 4.98 27.52 13.96
N PRO A 229 4.73 28.74 14.49
CA PRO A 229 4.81 29.95 13.69
C PRO A 229 6.14 30.10 12.93
N GLU A 230 7.26 29.68 13.54
CA GLU A 230 8.58 29.70 12.92
C GLU A 230 8.69 28.74 11.72
N GLU A 231 8.16 27.52 11.84
CA GLU A 231 8.14 26.56 10.74
C GLU A 231 7.23 27.01 9.59
N LEU A 232 6.09 27.63 9.90
CA LEU A 232 5.18 28.23 8.91
C LEU A 232 5.88 29.36 8.15
N GLU A 233 6.57 30.25 8.86
CA GLU A 233 7.36 31.31 8.24
C GLU A 233 8.47 30.73 7.35
N GLU A 234 9.16 29.69 7.78
CA GLU A 234 10.20 29.05 6.97
C GLU A 234 9.61 28.42 5.70
N GLN A 235 8.47 27.73 5.82
CA GLN A 235 7.74 27.18 4.67
C GLN A 235 7.32 28.29 3.70
N GLU A 236 6.81 29.42 4.20
CA GLU A 236 6.49 30.58 3.38
C GLU A 236 7.72 31.18 2.70
N ARG A 237 8.84 31.34 3.42
CA ARG A 237 10.11 31.82 2.86
C ARG A 237 10.56 30.91 1.73
N ARG A 238 10.54 29.59 1.94
CA ARG A 238 10.86 28.58 0.91
C ARG A 238 9.92 28.67 -0.28
N ARG A 239 8.62 28.87 -0.06
CA ARG A 239 7.61 29.06 -1.12
C ARG A 239 7.89 30.32 -1.94
N LYS A 240 8.13 31.46 -1.29
CA LYS A 240 8.50 32.74 -1.93
C LYS A 240 9.79 32.63 -2.74
N ILE A 241 10.80 31.90 -2.25
CA ILE A 241 12.04 31.63 -2.97
C ILE A 241 11.77 30.82 -4.24
N ARG A 242 10.98 29.74 -4.15
CA ARG A 242 10.62 28.89 -5.31
C ARG A 242 9.84 29.67 -6.34
N GLU A 243 8.90 30.53 -5.92
CA GLU A 243 8.13 31.38 -6.81
C GLU A 243 9.02 32.35 -7.60
N LYS A 244 9.92 33.06 -6.91
CA LYS A 244 10.92 33.94 -7.54
C LYS A 244 11.82 33.17 -8.52
N GLN A 245 12.29 31.98 -8.14
CA GLN A 245 13.11 31.14 -9.03
C GLN A 245 12.36 30.68 -10.28
N ARG A 246 11.06 30.36 -10.16
CA ARG A 246 10.20 30.01 -11.29
C ARG A 246 9.98 31.18 -12.22
N GLU A 247 9.69 32.36 -11.66
CA GLU A 247 9.51 33.58 -12.43
C GLU A 247 10.78 33.94 -13.20
N TYR A 248 11.93 33.93 -12.51
CA TYR A 248 13.24 34.12 -13.14
C TYR A 248 13.49 33.13 -14.27
N SER A 249 13.23 31.84 -14.03
CA SER A 249 13.42 30.78 -15.03
C SER A 249 12.49 30.95 -16.23
N ARG A 250 11.24 31.37 -16.02
CA ARG A 250 10.28 31.68 -17.08
C ARG A 250 10.77 32.85 -17.94
N ARG A 251 11.14 33.96 -17.32
CA ARG A 251 11.68 35.15 -18.02
C ARG A 251 12.93 34.79 -18.83
N SER A 252 13.82 33.97 -18.28
CA SER A 252 15.03 33.50 -18.98
C SER A 252 14.70 32.65 -20.21
N ARG A 253 13.73 31.73 -20.12
CA ARG A 253 13.27 30.92 -21.26
C ARG A 253 12.61 31.77 -22.35
N GLU A 254 11.78 32.72 -21.98
CA GLU A 254 11.13 33.65 -22.93
C GLU A 254 12.17 34.50 -23.67
N LYS A 255 13.19 35.02 -22.96
CA LYS A 255 14.32 35.74 -23.59
C LYS A 255 15.08 34.87 -24.59
N LYS A 256 15.41 33.63 -24.23
CA LYS A 256 16.10 32.68 -25.14
C LYS A 256 15.25 32.37 -26.37
N LYS A 257 13.94 32.17 -26.19
CA LYS A 257 13.01 31.92 -27.29
C LYS A 257 12.96 33.10 -28.27
N ARG A 258 12.80 34.32 -27.76
CA ARG A 258 12.82 35.55 -28.58
C ARG A 258 14.15 35.75 -29.30
N ALA A 259 15.27 35.44 -28.65
CA ALA A 259 16.59 35.53 -29.29
C ALA A 259 16.76 34.50 -30.42
N ALA A 260 16.22 33.28 -30.26
CA ALA A 260 16.22 32.27 -31.31
C ALA A 260 15.30 32.63 -32.49
N GLU A 261 14.12 33.21 -32.21
CA GLU A 261 13.19 33.71 -33.23
C GLU A 261 13.71 34.94 -34.00
N ALA A 262 14.64 35.71 -33.40
CA ALA A 262 15.27 36.86 -34.07
C ALA A 262 16.52 36.47 -34.89
N GLN A 263 17.00 35.22 -34.79
CA GLN A 263 18.19 34.71 -35.47
C GLN A 263 17.89 33.71 -36.60
N GLY A 264 16.63 33.32 -36.77
CA GLY A 264 16.13 32.50 -37.88
C GLY A 264 15.18 33.28 -38.75
#